data_AF-A0A2S2PV19-F1
#
_entry.id   AF-A0A2S2PV19-F1
#
_cell.length_a   1.000
_cell.length_b   1.000
_cell.length_c   1.000
_cell.angle_alpha   90.00
_cell.angle_beta   90.00
_cell.angle_gamma   90.00
#
_symmetry.space_group_name_H-M   'P 1'
#
loop_
_entity.id
_entity.type
_entity.pdbx_description
1 polymer ?
#
loop_
_entity_poly.entity_id
_entity_poly.type
_entity_poly.pdbx_seq_one_letter_code
_entity_poly.pdbx_strand_id
1 'polypeptide(L)'
;MTEHPLWIDSFRQIRPTFKLPCRKSISTVYVDKVYAEMQSSITHDLLEANDLHIQLDGWTNINNDGIINFVICKPEPLFVKFLNTKDNRHTAEYLKNRIVEIIETYGKEKFFVIIGDNAANVKKSFELVKNVYKGYKTSRMCSPWFTSLMF
;
A
#
# COMPACT_ATOMS: atom_id res chain seq x y z
N MET A 1 9.94 -23.57 -5.35
CA MET A 1 9.36 -23.95 -4.04
C MET A 1 8.36 -25.09 -4.18
N THR A 2 7.31 -24.95 -4.98
CA THR A 2 6.22 -25.95 -5.09
C THR A 2 6.59 -27.27 -5.76
N GLU A 3 7.62 -27.26 -6.60
CA GLU A 3 8.15 -28.45 -7.30
C GLU A 3 9.36 -29.07 -6.56
N HIS A 4 9.76 -28.49 -5.42
CA HIS A 4 10.91 -29.01 -4.67
C HIS A 4 10.54 -30.36 -4.02
N PRO A 5 11.38 -31.42 -4.12
CA PRO A 5 11.06 -32.75 -3.59
C PRO A 5 10.65 -32.74 -2.11
N LEU A 6 11.41 -32.04 -1.26
CA LEU A 6 11.07 -31.91 0.16
C LEU A 6 9.70 -31.27 0.41
N TRP A 7 9.29 -30.32 -0.44
CA TRP A 7 7.97 -29.68 -0.34
C TRP A 7 6.88 -30.67 -0.72
N ILE A 8 7.08 -31.41 -1.80
CA ILE A 8 6.14 -32.45 -2.26
C ILE A 8 5.98 -33.54 -1.21
N ASP A 9 7.07 -34.04 -0.65
CA ASP A 9 7.05 -35.11 0.35
C ASP A 9 6.43 -34.66 1.67
N SER A 10 6.63 -33.41 2.08
CA SER A 10 5.97 -32.83 3.26
C SER A 10 4.44 -32.83 3.10
N PHE A 11 3.93 -32.37 1.95
CA PHE A 11 2.48 -32.34 1.70
C PHE A 11 1.89 -33.74 1.52
N ARG A 12 2.63 -34.69 0.94
CA ARG A 12 2.21 -36.10 0.87
C ARG A 12 2.05 -36.71 2.26
N GLN A 13 2.93 -36.41 3.21
CA GLN A 13 2.84 -36.91 4.58
C GLN A 13 1.64 -36.32 5.34
N ILE A 14 1.38 -35.02 5.16
CA ILE A 14 0.26 -34.35 5.86
C ILE A 14 -1.09 -34.73 5.25
N ARG A 15 -1.19 -34.75 3.91
CA ARG A 15 -2.44 -35.04 3.19
C ARG A 15 -2.15 -35.70 1.84
N PRO A 16 -2.04 -37.04 1.79
CA PRO A 16 -1.65 -37.78 0.57
C PRO A 16 -2.54 -37.52 -0.65
N THR A 17 -3.82 -37.20 -0.42
CA THR A 17 -4.81 -36.93 -1.49
C THR A 17 -4.79 -35.50 -2.01
N PHE A 18 -4.03 -34.60 -1.38
CA PHE A 18 -3.95 -33.22 -1.81
C PHE A 18 -3.08 -33.08 -3.05
N LYS A 19 -3.67 -32.60 -4.15
CA LYS A 19 -2.94 -32.29 -5.37
C LYS A 19 -2.31 -30.92 -5.23
N LEU A 20 -0.99 -30.88 -5.15
CA LEU A 20 -0.24 -29.62 -5.13
C LEU A 20 -0.51 -28.82 -6.42
N PRO A 21 -0.85 -27.53 -6.30
CA PRO A 21 -0.97 -26.68 -7.46
C PRO A 21 0.41 -26.45 -8.09
N CYS A 22 0.44 -26.30 -9.42
CA CYS A 22 1.68 -25.98 -10.10
C CYS A 22 2.07 -24.51 -9.82
N ARG A 23 3.35 -24.18 -10.07
CA ARG A 23 3.88 -22.83 -9.87
C ARG A 23 3.02 -21.77 -10.57
N LYS A 24 2.60 -22.03 -11.80
CA LYS A 24 1.77 -21.12 -12.60
C LYS A 24 0.42 -20.84 -11.93
N SER A 25 -0.25 -21.88 -11.43
CA SER A 25 -1.55 -21.73 -10.75
C SER A 25 -1.43 -20.89 -9.49
N ILE A 26 -0.33 -21.01 -8.73
CA ILE A 26 -0.09 -20.15 -7.58
C ILE A 26 0.17 -18.71 -8.01
N SER A 27 1.08 -18.48 -8.95
CA SER A 27 1.49 -17.13 -9.34
C SER A 27 0.43 -16.34 -10.11
N THR A 28 -0.62 -16.98 -10.61
CA THR A 28 -1.73 -16.30 -11.27
C THR A 28 -3.03 -16.56 -10.51
N VAL A 29 -3.67 -17.71 -10.73
CA VAL A 29 -5.03 -17.99 -10.28
C VAL A 29 -5.23 -17.76 -8.78
N TYR A 30 -4.37 -18.32 -7.93
CA TYR A 30 -4.55 -18.22 -6.48
C TYR A 30 -4.15 -16.86 -5.93
N VAL A 31 -3.02 -16.30 -6.38
CA VAL A 31 -2.59 -14.96 -5.96
C VAL A 31 -3.60 -13.90 -6.39
N ASP A 32 -4.07 -13.94 -7.64
CA ASP A 32 -5.05 -12.98 -8.16
C ASP A 32 -6.38 -13.09 -7.41
N LYS A 33 -6.82 -14.32 -7.10
CA LYS A 33 -8.04 -14.55 -6.33
C LYS A 33 -7.93 -13.99 -4.90
N VAL A 34 -6.89 -14.37 -4.17
CA VAL A 34 -6.67 -13.90 -2.79
C VAL A 34 -6.50 -12.38 -2.77
N TYR A 35 -5.79 -11.83 -3.75
CA TYR A 35 -5.64 -10.38 -3.90
C TYR A 35 -6.98 -9.69 -4.12
N ALA A 36 -7.83 -10.20 -5.02
CA ALA A 36 -9.15 -9.64 -5.27
C ALA A 36 -10.06 -9.70 -4.04
N GLU A 37 -10.07 -10.84 -3.33
CA GLU A 37 -10.82 -11.01 -2.08
C GLU A 37 -10.35 -10.02 -1.01
N MET A 38 -9.03 -9.91 -0.82
CA MET A 38 -8.41 -8.98 0.13
C MET A 38 -8.72 -7.52 -0.22
N GLN A 39 -8.58 -7.14 -1.50
CA GLN A 39 -8.88 -5.78 -1.97
C GLN A 39 -10.34 -5.42 -1.78
N SER A 40 -11.26 -6.38 -2.02
CA SER A 40 -12.68 -6.17 -1.79
C SER A 40 -12.97 -5.96 -0.30
N SER A 41 -12.36 -6.76 0.59
CA SER A 41 -12.51 -6.62 2.04
C SER A 41 -11.96 -5.28 2.54
N ILE A 42 -10.74 -4.91 2.13
CA ILE A 42 -10.12 -3.63 2.50
C ILE A 42 -10.97 -2.46 2.00
N THR A 43 -11.46 -2.53 0.76
CA THR A 43 -12.31 -1.47 0.19
C THR A 43 -13.58 -1.31 0.99
N HIS A 44 -14.23 -2.41 1.37
CA HIS A 44 -15.43 -2.38 2.21
C HIS A 44 -15.13 -1.74 3.57
N ASP A 45 -14.09 -2.19 4.27
CA ASP A 45 -13.65 -1.64 5.57
C ASP A 45 -13.39 -0.13 5.52
N LEU A 46 -12.74 0.35 4.46
CA LEU A 46 -12.42 1.78 4.29
C LEU A 46 -13.66 2.61 3.94
N LEU A 47 -14.62 2.02 3.22
CA LEU A 47 -15.89 2.67 2.91
C LEU A 47 -16.79 2.81 4.15
N GLU A 48 -16.69 1.91 5.12
CA GLU A 48 -17.44 2.00 6.39
C GLU A 48 -16.76 2.90 7.44
N ALA A 49 -15.43 3.02 7.40
CA ALA A 49 -14.69 3.86 8.34
C ALA A 49 -14.93 5.37 8.11
N ASN A 50 -14.98 6.14 9.21
CA ASN A 50 -15.17 7.59 9.19
C ASN A 50 -13.87 8.39 9.42
N ASP A 51 -12.90 7.81 10.13
CA ASP A 51 -11.67 8.50 10.53
C ASP A 51 -10.47 7.83 9.88
N LEU A 52 -10.02 8.41 8.77
CA LEU A 52 -8.92 7.91 7.96
C LEU A 52 -7.75 8.92 7.91
N HIS A 53 -6.54 8.37 7.75
CA HIS A 53 -5.37 9.16 7.41
C HIS A 53 -4.51 8.45 6.38
N ILE A 54 -3.81 9.23 5.57
CA ILE A 54 -2.90 8.71 4.53
C ILE A 54 -1.47 8.79 5.08
N GLN A 55 -0.71 7.72 4.93
CA GLN A 55 0.72 7.67 5.20
C GLN A 55 1.49 7.40 3.91
N LEU A 56 2.56 8.16 3.68
CA LEU A 56 3.41 8.06 2.51
C LEU A 56 4.84 7.72 2.90
N ASP A 57 5.42 6.78 2.18
CA ASP A 57 6.83 6.43 2.34
C ASP A 57 7.54 6.31 1.01
N GLY A 58 8.59 7.09 0.85
CA GLY A 58 9.44 7.09 -0.31
C GLY A 58 10.75 6.39 0.00
N TRP A 59 11.11 5.38 -0.78
CA TRP A 59 12.45 4.80 -0.74
C TRP A 59 12.98 4.58 -2.15
N THR A 60 14.28 4.35 -2.23
CA THR A 60 14.97 4.08 -3.49
C THR A 60 15.47 2.65 -3.46
N ASN A 61 15.14 1.86 -4.49
CA ASN A 61 15.61 0.48 -4.57
C ASN A 61 17.10 0.42 -4.95
N ILE A 62 17.68 -0.79 -4.95
CA ILE A 62 19.08 -1.02 -5.34
C ILE A 62 19.40 -0.61 -6.79
N ASN A 63 18.39 -0.47 -7.64
CA ASN A 63 18.51 -0.06 -9.04
C ASN A 63 18.33 1.46 -9.23
N ASN A 64 18.24 2.22 -8.12
CA ASN A 64 17.99 3.66 -8.10
C ASN A 64 16.58 4.10 -8.58
N ASP A 65 15.63 3.17 -8.68
CA ASP A 65 14.23 3.49 -8.94
C ASP A 65 13.56 4.04 -7.67
N GLY A 66 12.81 5.12 -7.81
CA GLY A 66 11.98 5.66 -6.74
C GLY A 66 10.71 4.84 -6.57
N ILE A 67 10.44 4.41 -5.34
CA ILE A 67 9.22 3.69 -4.96
C ILE A 67 8.50 4.50 -3.89
N ILE A 68 7.18 4.67 -4.05
CA ILE A 68 6.37 5.41 -3.09
C ILE A 68 5.16 4.57 -2.68
N ASN A 69 5.05 4.35 -1.38
CA ASN A 69 4.01 3.55 -0.77
C ASN A 69 2.90 4.44 -0.22
N PHE A 70 1.64 4.06 -0.45
CA PHE A 70 0.47 4.75 0.06
C PHE A 70 -0.30 3.81 0.99
N VAL A 71 -0.33 4.15 2.27
CA VAL A 71 -1.04 3.38 3.30
C VAL A 71 -2.20 4.23 3.81
N ILE A 72 -3.39 3.64 3.92
CA ILE A 72 -4.54 4.32 4.53
C ILE A 72 -4.83 3.61 5.85
N CYS A 73 -4.81 4.38 6.92
CA CYS A 73 -4.98 3.84 8.25
C CYS A 73 -6.30 4.32 8.85
N LYS A 74 -7.09 3.37 9.35
CA LYS A 74 -8.07 3.59 10.42
C LYS A 74 -7.31 3.53 11.77
N PRO A 75 -7.94 3.65 12.95
CA PRO A 75 -7.23 3.45 14.24
C PRO A 75 -6.41 2.15 14.29
N GLU A 76 -6.77 1.16 13.47
CA GLU A 76 -5.93 0.01 13.08
C GLU A 76 -5.35 0.23 11.66
N PRO A 77 -4.05 0.05 11.43
CA PRO A 77 -3.45 0.29 10.12
C PRO A 77 -3.86 -0.77 9.08
N LEU A 78 -4.22 -0.34 7.86
CA LEU A 78 -4.50 -1.22 6.72
C LEU A 78 -3.59 -0.88 5.53
N PHE A 79 -2.97 -1.89 4.92
CA PHE A 79 -2.18 -1.67 3.71
C PHE A 79 -3.09 -1.58 2.49
N VAL A 80 -3.14 -0.41 1.84
CA VAL A 80 -4.07 -0.17 0.73
C VAL A 80 -3.42 -0.33 -0.63
N LYS A 81 -2.28 0.32 -0.87
CA LYS A 81 -1.69 0.31 -2.21
C LYS A 81 -0.18 0.54 -2.21
N PHE A 82 0.50 -0.30 -2.98
CA PHE A 82 1.88 -0.08 -3.41
C PHE A 82 1.90 0.59 -4.78
N LEU A 83 2.69 1.66 -4.97
CA LEU A 83 2.88 2.27 -6.28
C LEU A 83 4.37 2.28 -6.65
N ASN A 84 4.74 1.50 -7.65
CA ASN A 84 6.07 1.60 -8.25
C ASN A 84 6.11 2.80 -9.19
N THR A 85 6.78 3.87 -8.76
CA THR A 85 6.87 5.12 -9.52
C THR A 85 8.01 5.14 -10.56
N LYS A 86 8.87 4.11 -10.61
CA LYS A 86 10.03 4.03 -11.52
C LYS A 86 10.80 5.37 -11.58
N ASP A 87 11.15 5.80 -12.79
CA ASP A 87 11.84 7.07 -13.10
C ASP A 87 10.94 8.31 -13.06
N ASN A 88 9.64 8.18 -12.75
CA ASN A 88 8.77 9.35 -12.47
C ASN A 88 9.01 9.84 -11.04
N ARG A 89 10.29 9.99 -10.72
CA ARG A 89 10.80 10.66 -9.56
C ARG A 89 10.23 12.09 -9.51
N HIS A 90 9.59 12.41 -8.39
CA HIS A 90 9.73 13.69 -7.71
C HIS A 90 8.89 14.91 -8.09
N THR A 91 7.91 14.87 -9.00
CA THR A 91 7.02 16.04 -9.05
C THR A 91 6.04 15.99 -7.88
N ALA A 92 6.08 17.05 -7.07
CA ALA A 92 5.11 17.28 -6.01
C ALA A 92 3.66 17.21 -6.55
N GLU A 93 3.47 17.57 -7.83
CA GLU A 93 2.20 17.48 -8.55
C GLU A 93 1.74 16.05 -8.77
N TYR A 94 2.62 15.14 -9.19
CA TYR A 94 2.26 13.73 -9.36
C TYR A 94 1.81 13.13 -8.03
N LEU A 95 2.57 13.39 -6.96
CA LEU A 95 2.19 12.94 -5.62
C LEU A 95 0.87 13.52 -5.16
N LYS A 96 0.68 14.83 -5.34
CA LYS A 96 -0.59 15.49 -5.04
C LYS A 96 -1.74 14.86 -5.80
N ASN A 97 -1.57 14.54 -7.09
CA ASN A 97 -2.63 13.93 -7.89
C ASN A 97 -2.98 12.52 -7.40
N ARG A 98 -1.99 11.72 -7.00
CA ARG A 98 -2.25 10.40 -6.39
C ARG A 98 -2.93 10.48 -5.04
N ILE A 99 -2.54 11.45 -4.20
CA ILE A 99 -3.20 11.69 -2.90
C ILE A 99 -4.66 12.09 -3.13
N VAL A 100 -4.91 13.04 -4.04
CA VAL A 100 -6.28 13.47 -4.41
C VAL A 100 -7.12 12.31 -4.92
N GLU A 101 -6.57 11.48 -5.82
CA GLU A 101 -7.25 10.29 -6.34
C GLU A 101 -7.71 9.36 -5.20
N ILE A 102 -6.85 9.12 -4.20
CA ILE A 102 -7.18 8.31 -3.02
C ILE A 102 -8.30 8.98 -2.19
N ILE A 103 -8.16 10.28 -1.90
CA ILE A 103 -9.14 11.04 -1.11
C ILE A 103 -10.53 11.00 -1.75
N GLU A 104 -10.62 11.26 -3.06
CA GLU A 104 -11.88 11.24 -3.80
C GLU A 104 -12.47 9.83 -3.91
N THR A 105 -11.63 8.79 -4.01
CA THR A 105 -12.10 7.40 -4.13
C THR A 105 -12.81 6.93 -2.85
N TYR A 106 -12.29 7.28 -1.67
CA TYR A 106 -12.79 6.74 -0.39
C TYR A 106 -13.72 7.70 0.38
N GLY A 107 -13.78 8.97 -0.03
CA GLY A 107 -14.62 10.01 0.57
C GLY A 107 -13.79 11.07 1.30
N LYS A 108 -13.82 12.31 0.80
CA LYS A 108 -12.97 13.41 1.29
C LYS A 108 -13.24 13.84 2.73
N GLU A 109 -14.46 13.64 3.20
CA GLU A 109 -14.91 13.98 4.55
C GLU A 109 -14.29 13.09 5.62
N LYS A 110 -13.73 11.94 5.23
CA LYS A 110 -13.15 10.95 6.15
C LYS A 110 -11.68 11.19 6.44
N PHE A 111 -11.01 11.99 5.63
CA PHE A 111 -9.58 12.23 5.77
C PHE A 111 -9.31 13.57 6.46
N PHE A 112 -8.44 13.53 7.47
CA PHE A 112 -8.05 14.73 8.21
C PHE A 112 -6.54 14.97 8.24
N VAL A 113 -5.75 13.90 8.07
CA VAL A 113 -4.30 13.94 8.24
C VAL A 113 -3.60 13.20 7.10
N ILE A 114 -2.52 13.82 6.60
CA ILE A 114 -1.57 13.19 5.68
C ILE A 114 -0.21 13.15 6.38
N ILE A 115 0.42 12.00 6.40
CA ILE A 115 1.69 11.75 7.07
C ILE A 115 2.71 11.31 6.02
N GLY A 116 3.94 11.78 6.10
CA GLY A 116 4.98 11.25 5.23
C GLY A 116 6.39 11.63 5.67
N ASP A 117 7.36 11.20 4.87
CA ASP A 117 8.77 11.49 5.08
C ASP A 117 9.09 13.00 4.97
N ASN A 118 10.34 13.34 5.29
CA ASN A 118 10.81 14.72 5.28
C ASN A 118 11.32 15.17 3.89
N ALA A 119 11.11 14.38 2.83
CA ALA A 119 11.63 14.67 1.50
C ALA A 119 10.96 15.92 0.90
N ALA A 120 11.74 16.70 0.13
CA ALA A 120 11.30 18.01 -0.36
C ALA A 120 10.07 17.91 -1.30
N ASN A 121 10.02 16.90 -2.15
CA ASN A 121 8.90 16.60 -3.04
C ASN A 121 7.64 16.21 -2.26
N VAL A 122 7.77 15.43 -1.19
CA VAL A 122 6.64 15.02 -0.33
C VAL A 122 6.07 16.24 0.40
N LYS A 123 6.93 17.06 1.02
CA LYS A 123 6.50 18.32 1.66
C LYS A 123 5.75 19.25 0.69
N LYS A 124 6.31 19.48 -0.48
CA LYS A 124 5.68 20.34 -1.49
C LYS A 124 4.36 19.74 -1.97
N SER A 125 4.26 18.41 -2.10
CA SER A 125 2.99 17.75 -2.45
C SER A 125 1.91 17.98 -1.38
N PHE A 126 2.30 17.96 -0.11
CA PHE A 126 1.39 18.19 1.01
C PHE A 126 0.87 19.63 1.05
N GLU A 127 1.72 20.60 0.75
CA GLU A 127 1.30 22.01 0.59
C GLU A 127 0.29 22.15 -0.56
N LEU A 128 0.55 21.51 -1.70
CA LEU A 128 -0.39 21.52 -2.83
C LEU A 128 -1.74 20.86 -2.47
N VAL A 129 -1.73 19.76 -1.70
CA VAL A 129 -2.97 19.10 -1.26
C VAL A 129 -3.73 19.98 -0.26
N LYS A 130 -3.06 20.66 0.67
CA LYS A 130 -3.69 21.62 1.59
C LYS A 130 -4.37 22.79 0.88
N ASN A 131 -3.83 23.22 -0.26
CA ASN A 131 -4.45 24.27 -1.07
C ASN A 131 -5.77 23.80 -1.70
N VAL A 132 -5.89 22.50 -2.01
CA VAL A 132 -7.12 21.88 -2.53
C VAL A 132 -8.12 21.63 -1.41
N TYR A 133 -7.67 21.03 -0.29
CA TYR A 133 -8.51 20.68 0.86
C TYR A 133 -8.13 21.53 2.08
N LYS A 134 -8.79 22.68 2.21
CA LYS A 134 -8.60 23.58 3.36
C LYS A 134 -8.99 22.86 4.65
N GLY A 135 -8.08 22.84 5.62
CA GLY A 135 -8.29 22.22 6.94
C GLY A 135 -7.56 20.88 7.14
N TYR A 136 -7.02 20.29 6.08
CA TYR A 136 -6.21 19.07 6.21
C TYR A 136 -4.90 19.35 6.95
N LYS A 137 -4.56 18.48 7.89
CA LYS A 137 -3.31 18.54 8.65
C LYS A 137 -2.25 17.68 7.98
N THR A 138 -1.00 18.07 8.12
CA THR A 138 0.15 17.27 7.64
C THR A 138 1.08 17.01 8.79
N SER A 139 1.54 15.77 8.93
CA SER A 139 2.52 15.37 9.95
C SER A 139 3.74 14.74 9.32
N ARG A 140 4.84 14.75 10.07
CA ARG A 140 6.05 14.00 9.72
C ARG A 140 5.93 12.58 10.27
N MET A 141 6.40 11.61 9.51
CA MET A 141 6.44 10.23 9.94
C MET A 141 7.57 10.01 10.95
N CYS A 142 7.26 9.38 12.09
CA CYS A 142 8.29 8.89 13.02
C CYS A 142 8.65 7.45 12.62
N SER A 143 9.87 7.29 12.12
CA SER A 143 10.38 6.08 11.43
C SER A 143 10.34 4.73 12.17
N PRO A 144 10.32 4.60 13.51
CA PRO A 144 10.48 3.27 14.12
C PRO A 144 9.33 2.30 13.85
N TRP A 145 8.08 2.77 13.91
CA TRP A 145 6.89 1.90 13.81
C TRP A 145 6.55 1.52 12.37
N PHE A 146 6.85 2.41 11.44
CA PHE A 146 6.44 2.27 10.04
C PHE A 146 7.33 1.30 9.25
N THR A 147 8.63 1.26 9.59
CA THR A 147 9.58 0.28 9.01
C THR A 147 9.08 -1.16 9.25
N SER A 148 8.49 -1.44 10.42
CA SER A 148 7.96 -2.77 10.75
C SER A 148 6.67 -3.16 10.01
N LEU A 149 5.98 -2.21 9.36
CA LEU A 149 4.77 -2.48 8.57
C LEU A 149 5.08 -2.72 7.08
N MET A 150 6.30 -2.41 6.64
CA MET A 150 6.72 -2.49 5.23
C MET A 150 7.77 -3.56 4.93
N PHE A 151 8.36 -4.16 5.97
CA PHE A 151 9.33 -5.25 5.87
C PHE A 151 8.83 -6.51 6.58
#